data_AF-A0A6I2F243-F1
#
_entry.id   AF-A0A6I2F243-F1
#
_cell.length_a   1.000
_cell.length_b   1.000
_cell.length_c   1.000
_cell.angle_alpha   90.00
_cell.angle_beta   90.00
_cell.angle_gamma   90.00
#
_symmetry.space_group_name_H-M   'P 1'
#
loop_
_entity.id
_entity.type
_entity.pdbx_description
1 polymer ?
#
loop_
_entity_poly.entity_id
_entity_poly.type
_entity_poly.pdbx_seq_one_letter_code
_entity_poly.pdbx_strand_id
1 'polypeptide(L)'
;MTPIWEDPDQSAVPEPPAADTPAAEASTPAGDLVSAVASLPLPNSVGFSTRHIGGGYDRSEVDAFVKGLTQTIAEVRSALDQDRRELAGLRAENARLAAENARLNTPANAELEQEVTLGAVGLLSQAQVIADKAVADAEAYARDLVIAARTQYREAVERAAEQPDAPDLPGVPGLAGTQAAASHAPAMPEIEYVRTYAKVAQIQLRSVLEALTEQVDRLGSLPQPDGEPAGAAGAAVPSSAVDDDLPDEEPHWLPEVPPEPAVQRQTYIRPA
;
A
#
# COMPACT_ATOMS: atom_id res chain seq x y z
N MET A 1 17.97 -23.33 33.47
CA MET A 1 16.55 -23.78 33.50
C MET A 1 15.82 -22.89 32.51
N THR A 2 15.93 -23.23 31.24
CA THR A 2 15.40 -22.47 30.10
C THR A 2 14.11 -23.14 29.64
N PRO A 3 13.00 -22.41 29.43
CA PRO A 3 11.80 -23.00 28.89
C PRO A 3 12.00 -23.25 27.38
N ILE A 4 11.95 -24.52 27.00
CA ILE A 4 11.77 -24.99 25.63
C ILE A 4 10.31 -24.67 25.28
N TRP A 5 10.11 -23.73 24.36
CA TRP A 5 8.83 -23.55 23.71
C TRP A 5 8.79 -24.52 22.52
N GLU A 6 8.15 -25.66 22.71
CA GLU A 6 7.72 -26.52 21.60
C GLU A 6 6.52 -25.85 20.93
N ASP A 7 6.68 -25.58 19.64
CA ASP A 7 5.68 -24.96 18.77
C ASP A 7 4.74 -26.06 18.24
N PRO A 8 3.45 -26.11 18.64
CA PRO A 8 2.51 -27.14 18.20
C PRO A 8 1.96 -26.92 16.78
N ASP A 9 2.37 -25.86 16.07
CA ASP A 9 1.83 -25.51 14.75
C ASP A 9 2.81 -25.80 13.58
N GLN A 10 3.64 -26.84 13.71
CA GLN A 10 4.15 -27.56 12.54
C GLN A 10 3.02 -28.39 11.91
N SER A 11 2.02 -27.68 11.40
CA SER A 11 1.03 -28.21 10.49
C SER A 11 1.78 -28.63 9.23
N ALA A 12 2.03 -29.93 9.12
CA ALA A 12 2.54 -30.56 7.92
C ALA A 12 1.73 -30.06 6.71
N VAL A 13 2.34 -29.21 5.89
CA VAL A 13 1.85 -28.95 4.55
C VAL A 13 1.78 -30.33 3.88
N PRO A 14 0.61 -30.76 3.38
CA PRO A 14 0.52 -32.02 2.66
C PRO A 14 1.42 -31.90 1.44
N GLU A 15 2.48 -32.70 1.45
CA GLU A 15 3.38 -32.89 0.32
C GLU A 15 2.54 -33.18 -0.94
N PRO A 16 2.71 -32.43 -2.04
CA PRO A 16 1.97 -32.72 -3.27
C PRO A 16 2.31 -34.14 -3.71
N PRO A 17 1.32 -34.99 -4.05
CA PRO A 17 1.60 -36.36 -4.46
C PRO A 17 2.51 -36.33 -5.69
N ALA A 18 3.63 -37.05 -5.58
CA ALA A 18 4.61 -37.23 -6.64
C ALA A 18 3.92 -37.60 -7.97
N ALA A 19 4.25 -36.86 -9.02
CA ALA A 19 3.61 -36.86 -10.33
C ALA A 19 3.87 -38.11 -11.20
N ASP A 20 4.15 -39.27 -10.61
CA ASP A 20 4.53 -40.50 -11.34
C ASP A 20 3.71 -41.72 -10.92
N THR A 21 2.39 -41.55 -10.78
CA THR A 21 1.46 -42.69 -10.83
C THR A 21 0.47 -42.45 -11.97
N PRO A 22 0.42 -43.30 -13.01
CA PRO A 22 -0.65 -43.21 -13.99
C PRO A 22 -1.94 -43.50 -13.23
N ALA A 23 -2.74 -42.47 -13.04
CA ALA A 23 -4.06 -42.55 -12.43
C ALA A 23 -4.85 -43.60 -13.21
N ALA A 24 -4.97 -44.80 -12.63
CA ALA A 24 -5.99 -45.75 -13.01
C ALA A 24 -7.31 -45.00 -12.94
N GLU A 25 -7.95 -44.88 -14.10
CA GLU A 25 -9.20 -44.17 -14.34
C GLU A 25 -10.24 -44.60 -13.30
N ALA A 26 -10.34 -43.83 -12.21
CA ALA A 26 -11.46 -43.93 -11.30
C ALA A 26 -12.66 -43.39 -12.07
N SER A 27 -13.39 -44.29 -12.73
CA SER A 27 -14.69 -43.99 -13.35
C SER A 27 -15.55 -43.35 -12.27
N THR A 28 -15.63 -42.03 -12.31
CA THR A 28 -16.45 -41.28 -11.37
C THR A 28 -17.89 -41.63 -11.71
N PRO A 29 -18.76 -41.89 -10.73
CA PRO A 29 -20.15 -42.30 -10.99
C PRO A 29 -20.92 -41.27 -11.85
N ALA A 30 -20.48 -40.01 -11.83
CA ALA A 30 -20.98 -38.96 -12.72
C ALA A 30 -20.62 -39.21 -14.21
N GLY A 31 -19.41 -39.70 -14.52
CA GLY A 31 -19.00 -40.04 -15.89
C GLY A 31 -19.80 -41.21 -16.46
N ASP A 32 -20.13 -42.19 -15.62
CA ASP A 32 -20.95 -43.35 -16.00
C ASP A 32 -22.39 -42.93 -16.34
N LEU A 33 -22.99 -42.03 -15.55
CA LEU A 33 -24.33 -41.47 -15.83
C LEU A 33 -24.35 -40.65 -17.11
N VAL A 34 -23.30 -39.87 -17.34
CA VAL A 34 -23.14 -39.04 -18.54
C VAL A 34 -23.02 -39.91 -19.80
N SER A 35 -22.29 -41.03 -19.72
CA SER A 35 -22.19 -42.03 -20.79
C SER A 35 -23.53 -42.77 -21.01
N ALA A 36 -24.25 -43.09 -19.93
CA ALA A 36 -25.56 -43.72 -20.00
C ALA A 36 -26.61 -42.80 -20.66
N VAL A 37 -26.61 -41.50 -20.37
CA VAL A 37 -27.54 -40.53 -20.98
C VAL A 37 -27.20 -40.27 -22.46
N ALA A 38 -25.91 -40.29 -22.81
CA ALA A 38 -25.47 -40.16 -24.19
C ALA A 38 -25.85 -41.38 -25.05
N SER A 39 -25.94 -42.57 -24.46
CA SER A 39 -26.32 -43.81 -25.15
C SER A 39 -27.83 -44.07 -25.22
N LEU A 40 -28.67 -43.21 -24.63
CA LEU A 40 -30.13 -43.36 -24.73
C LEU A 40 -30.61 -43.24 -26.18
N PRO A 41 -31.39 -44.21 -26.69
CA PRO A 41 -31.92 -44.19 -28.05
C PRO A 41 -32.85 -42.99 -28.27
N LEU A 42 -32.90 -42.51 -29.50
CA LEU A 42 -33.80 -41.42 -29.88
C LEU A 42 -35.27 -41.89 -29.74
N PRO A 43 -36.10 -41.15 -28.99
CA PRO A 43 -37.47 -41.58 -28.66
C PRO A 43 -38.40 -41.69 -29.88
N ASN A 44 -38.00 -41.12 -31.01
CA ASN A 44 -38.72 -41.20 -32.28
C ASN A 44 -38.73 -42.62 -32.90
N SER A 45 -38.04 -43.58 -32.28
CA SER A 45 -37.89 -44.96 -32.79
C SER A 45 -38.85 -45.98 -32.14
N VAL A 46 -39.66 -45.57 -31.16
CA VAL A 46 -40.49 -46.51 -30.40
C VAL A 46 -41.88 -46.63 -31.01
N GLY A 47 -42.21 -47.81 -31.54
CA GLY A 47 -43.55 -48.16 -32.02
C GLY A 47 -44.28 -49.04 -31.03
N PHE A 48 -45.48 -48.63 -30.59
CA PHE A 48 -46.33 -49.43 -29.71
C PHE A 48 -47.35 -50.23 -30.52
N SER A 49 -47.51 -51.53 -30.22
CA SER A 49 -48.55 -52.36 -30.84
C SER A 49 -49.88 -52.20 -30.10
N THR A 50 -50.96 -51.93 -30.83
CA THR A 50 -52.31 -51.78 -30.26
C THR A 50 -53.03 -53.14 -30.21
N ARG A 51 -53.43 -53.61 -29.03
CA ARG A 51 -54.30 -54.78 -28.88
C ARG A 51 -55.75 -54.33 -28.67
N HIS A 52 -56.64 -54.69 -29.60
CA HIS A 52 -58.05 -54.26 -29.56
C HIS A 52 -58.92 -54.95 -28.50
N ILE A 53 -58.37 -55.85 -27.68
CA ILE A 53 -59.14 -56.64 -26.71
C ILE A 53 -58.55 -56.40 -25.32
N GLY A 54 -59.27 -55.64 -24.50
CA GLY A 54 -58.92 -55.31 -23.10
C GLY A 54 -58.21 -53.96 -22.98
N GLY A 55 -58.69 -53.11 -22.06
CA GLY A 55 -58.34 -51.69 -21.94
C GLY A 55 -56.84 -51.40 -21.93
N GLY A 56 -56.33 -50.91 -23.07
CA GLY A 56 -54.99 -50.36 -23.19
C GLY A 56 -54.93 -48.88 -22.80
N TYR A 57 -53.72 -48.35 -22.68
CA TYR A 57 -53.50 -46.91 -22.47
C TYR A 57 -54.04 -46.09 -23.65
N ASP A 58 -54.54 -44.90 -23.37
CA ASP A 58 -54.99 -43.98 -24.42
C ASP A 58 -53.79 -43.54 -25.27
N ARG A 59 -53.92 -43.68 -26.59
CA ARG A 59 -52.83 -43.39 -27.53
C ARG A 59 -52.46 -41.91 -27.51
N SER A 60 -53.44 -41.01 -27.41
CA SER A 60 -53.18 -39.57 -27.31
C SER A 60 -52.39 -39.22 -26.06
N GLU A 61 -52.69 -39.86 -24.93
CA GLU A 61 -51.98 -39.66 -23.67
C GLU A 61 -50.54 -40.17 -23.75
N VAL A 62 -50.32 -41.37 -24.30
CA VAL A 62 -48.98 -41.93 -24.51
C VAL A 62 -48.16 -41.07 -25.47
N ASP A 63 -48.74 -40.63 -26.58
CA ASP A 63 -48.06 -39.77 -27.56
C ASP A 63 -47.69 -38.40 -26.94
N ALA A 64 -48.58 -37.82 -26.12
CA ALA A 64 -48.30 -36.59 -25.39
C ALA A 64 -47.19 -36.78 -24.34
N PHE A 65 -47.20 -37.89 -23.60
CA PHE A 65 -46.17 -38.24 -22.63
C PHE A 65 -44.80 -38.45 -23.31
N VAL A 66 -44.75 -39.23 -24.39
CA VAL A 66 -43.51 -39.48 -25.15
C VAL A 66 -42.97 -38.17 -25.73
N LYS A 67 -43.83 -37.29 -26.23
CA LYS A 67 -43.42 -35.95 -26.66
C LYS A 67 -42.81 -35.13 -25.53
N GLY A 68 -43.43 -35.13 -24.35
CA GLY A 68 -42.90 -34.49 -23.15
C GLY A 68 -41.53 -35.06 -22.73
N LEU A 69 -41.41 -36.39 -22.69
CA LEU A 69 -40.15 -37.07 -22.38
C LEU A 69 -39.05 -36.72 -23.39
N THR A 70 -39.39 -36.64 -24.68
CA THR A 70 -38.45 -36.26 -25.75
C THR A 70 -37.94 -34.83 -25.55
N GLN A 71 -38.84 -33.92 -25.17
CA GLN A 71 -38.48 -32.54 -24.85
C GLN A 71 -37.55 -32.48 -23.64
N THR A 72 -37.88 -33.16 -22.53
CA THR A 72 -37.04 -33.18 -21.34
C THR A 72 -35.66 -33.79 -21.61
N ILE A 73 -35.57 -34.88 -22.39
CA ILE A 73 -34.28 -35.47 -22.78
C ILE A 73 -33.46 -34.47 -23.60
N ALA A 74 -34.08 -33.72 -24.51
CA ALA A 74 -33.40 -32.69 -25.29
C ALA A 74 -32.87 -31.54 -24.42
N GLU A 75 -33.68 -31.09 -23.45
CA GLU A 75 -33.28 -30.07 -22.47
C GLU A 75 -32.09 -30.53 -21.62
N VAL A 76 -32.14 -31.77 -21.07
CA VAL A 76 -31.05 -32.35 -20.27
C VAL A 76 -29.77 -32.49 -21.10
N ARG A 77 -29.87 -32.92 -22.36
CA ARG A 77 -28.70 -33.02 -23.26
C ARG A 77 -28.08 -31.64 -23.52
N SER A 78 -28.91 -30.64 -23.81
CA SER A 78 -28.44 -29.27 -24.02
C SER A 78 -27.74 -28.70 -22.77
N ALA A 79 -28.30 -28.94 -21.58
CA ALA A 79 -27.68 -28.52 -20.31
C ALA A 79 -26.34 -29.22 -20.09
N LEU A 80 -26.27 -30.53 -20.31
CA LEU A 80 -25.04 -31.29 -20.18
C LEU A 80 -23.93 -30.83 -21.16
N ASP A 81 -24.30 -30.47 -22.39
CA ASP A 81 -23.36 -29.93 -23.38
C ASP A 81 -22.92 -28.50 -23.05
N GLN A 82 -23.75 -27.72 -22.36
CA GLN A 82 -23.35 -26.43 -21.80
C GLN A 82 -22.35 -26.65 -20.65
N ASP A 83 -22.66 -27.49 -19.68
CA ASP A 83 -21.78 -27.78 -18.54
C ASP A 83 -20.41 -28.31 -18.98
N ARG A 84 -20.38 -29.18 -20.00
CA ARG A 84 -19.12 -29.67 -20.58
C ARG A 84 -18.27 -28.54 -21.16
N ARG A 85 -18.89 -27.58 -21.85
CA ARG A 85 -18.17 -26.41 -22.41
C ARG A 85 -17.66 -25.50 -21.30
N GLU A 86 -18.47 -25.26 -20.27
CA GLU A 86 -18.06 -24.48 -19.10
C GLU A 86 -16.90 -25.13 -18.36
N LEU A 87 -16.98 -26.45 -18.09
CA LEU A 87 -15.88 -27.20 -17.47
C LEU A 87 -14.61 -27.21 -18.31
N ALA A 88 -14.72 -27.28 -19.64
CA ALA A 88 -13.56 -27.18 -20.53
C ALA A 88 -12.93 -25.77 -20.45
N GLY A 89 -13.76 -24.71 -20.42
CA GLY A 89 -13.31 -23.33 -20.22
C GLY A 89 -12.60 -23.12 -18.90
N LEU A 90 -13.21 -23.56 -17.80
CA LEU A 90 -12.63 -23.45 -16.45
C LEU A 90 -11.33 -24.24 -16.29
N ARG A 91 -11.19 -25.39 -16.97
CA ARG A 91 -9.92 -26.14 -16.98
C ARG A 91 -8.84 -25.42 -17.77
N ALA A 92 -9.17 -24.82 -18.91
CA ALA A 92 -8.23 -24.02 -19.70
C ALA A 92 -7.77 -22.77 -18.93
N GLU A 93 -8.68 -22.11 -18.22
CA GLU A 93 -8.36 -20.95 -17.37
C GLU A 93 -7.49 -21.35 -16.18
N ASN A 94 -7.81 -22.42 -15.47
CA ASN A 94 -6.96 -22.93 -14.39
C ASN A 94 -5.55 -23.29 -14.89
N ALA A 95 -5.44 -23.94 -16.06
CA ALA A 95 -4.14 -24.23 -16.64
C ALA A 95 -3.35 -22.96 -16.98
N ARG A 96 -4.03 -21.92 -17.48
CA ARG A 96 -3.43 -20.60 -17.74
C ARG A 96 -2.94 -19.94 -16.45
N LEU A 97 -3.79 -19.87 -15.42
CA LEU A 97 -3.44 -19.27 -14.13
C LEU A 97 -2.32 -20.03 -13.44
N ALA A 98 -2.30 -21.36 -13.54
CA ALA A 98 -1.20 -22.17 -13.03
C ALA A 98 0.11 -21.86 -13.75
N ALA A 99 0.09 -21.71 -15.08
CA ALA A 99 1.27 -21.33 -15.85
C ALA A 99 1.76 -19.90 -15.51
N GLU A 100 0.83 -18.97 -15.27
CA GLU A 100 1.13 -17.61 -14.86
C GLU A 100 1.73 -17.56 -13.45
N ASN A 101 1.13 -18.28 -12.49
CA ASN A 101 1.70 -18.42 -11.15
C ASN A 101 3.09 -19.07 -11.18
N ALA A 102 3.29 -20.10 -12.01
CA ALA A 102 4.61 -20.72 -12.17
C ALA A 102 5.63 -19.73 -12.75
N ARG A 103 5.20 -18.84 -13.66
CA ARG A 103 6.05 -17.76 -14.20
C ARG A 103 6.38 -16.72 -13.14
N LEU A 104 5.40 -16.31 -12.33
CA LEU A 104 5.61 -15.32 -11.26
C LEU A 104 6.47 -15.88 -10.13
N ASN A 105 6.28 -17.15 -9.77
CA ASN A 105 7.08 -17.85 -8.77
C ASN A 105 8.42 -18.38 -9.33
N THR A 106 8.91 -17.80 -10.43
CA THR A 106 10.26 -18.14 -10.91
C THR A 106 11.28 -17.71 -9.86
N PRO A 107 12.39 -18.47 -9.69
CA PRO A 107 13.38 -18.19 -8.65
C PRO A 107 13.96 -16.77 -8.76
N ALA A 108 14.06 -16.23 -9.97
CA ALA A 108 14.51 -14.85 -10.21
C ALA A 108 13.60 -13.80 -9.54
N ASN A 109 12.27 -14.00 -9.54
CA ASN A 109 11.35 -13.11 -8.83
C ASN A 109 11.44 -13.30 -7.32
N ALA A 110 11.62 -14.54 -6.84
CA ALA A 110 11.81 -14.82 -5.42
C ALA A 110 13.10 -14.17 -4.90
N GLU A 111 14.19 -14.22 -5.67
CA GLU A 111 15.45 -13.52 -5.38
C GLU A 111 15.24 -12.00 -5.35
N LEU A 112 14.53 -11.43 -6.33
CA LEU A 112 14.20 -10.01 -6.36
C LEU A 112 13.37 -9.58 -5.13
N GLU A 113 12.34 -10.35 -4.76
CA GLU A 113 11.54 -10.08 -3.56
C GLU A 113 12.39 -10.12 -2.29
N GLN A 114 13.33 -11.07 -2.22
CA GLN A 114 14.25 -11.20 -1.10
C GLN A 114 15.24 -10.03 -1.04
N GLU A 115 15.77 -9.60 -2.19
CA GLU A 115 16.62 -8.41 -2.30
C GLU A 115 15.89 -7.12 -1.90
N VAL A 116 14.67 -6.92 -2.39
CA VAL A 116 13.82 -5.78 -2.01
C VAL A 116 13.54 -5.80 -0.52
N THR A 117 13.23 -6.97 0.04
CA THR A 117 12.97 -7.13 1.48
C THR A 117 14.23 -6.80 2.30
N LEU A 118 15.40 -7.31 1.91
CA LEU A 118 16.67 -7.02 2.57
C LEU A 118 17.04 -5.53 2.46
N GLY A 119 16.84 -4.93 1.29
CA GLY A 119 17.05 -3.50 1.07
C GLY A 119 16.13 -2.63 1.93
N ALA A 120 14.85 -3.00 2.05
CA ALA A 120 13.89 -2.32 2.90
C ALA A 120 14.27 -2.41 4.39
N VAL A 121 14.76 -3.55 4.85
CA VAL A 121 15.27 -3.71 6.23
C VAL A 121 16.51 -2.82 6.45
N GLY A 122 17.41 -2.74 5.47
CA GLY A 122 18.57 -1.84 5.51
C GLY A 122 18.17 -0.37 5.62
N LEU A 123 17.23 0.08 4.78
CA LEU A 123 16.70 1.44 4.83
C LEU A 123 15.98 1.74 6.15
N LEU A 124 15.22 0.79 6.69
CA LEU A 124 14.56 0.95 7.99
C LEU A 124 15.58 1.09 9.11
N SER A 125 16.63 0.27 9.11
CA SER A 125 17.71 0.37 10.09
C SER A 125 18.43 1.72 9.99
N GLN A 126 18.67 2.21 8.78
CA GLN A 126 19.27 3.53 8.57
C GLN A 126 18.34 4.65 9.07
N ALA A 127 17.05 4.57 8.77
CA ALA A 127 16.06 5.53 9.23
C ALA A 127 15.97 5.58 10.76
N GLN A 128 16.07 4.42 11.43
CA GLN A 128 16.13 4.34 12.89
C GLN A 128 17.36 5.07 13.45
N VAL A 129 18.55 4.84 12.88
CA VAL A 129 19.78 5.54 13.32
C VAL A 129 19.66 7.05 13.12
N ILE A 130 19.10 7.51 12.01
CA ILE A 130 18.87 8.94 11.74
C ILE A 130 17.87 9.51 12.75
N ALA A 131 16.79 8.78 13.04
CA ALA A 131 15.79 9.19 14.02
C ALA A 131 16.40 9.32 15.42
N ASP A 132 17.18 8.33 15.87
CA ASP A 132 17.85 8.36 17.17
C ASP A 132 18.83 9.54 17.27
N LYS A 133 19.58 9.81 16.20
CA LYS A 133 20.47 10.98 16.13
C LYS A 133 19.69 12.29 16.22
N ALA A 134 18.60 12.42 15.47
CA ALA A 134 17.78 13.63 15.50
C ALA A 134 17.16 13.88 16.87
N VAL A 135 16.75 12.82 17.58
CA VAL A 135 16.28 12.92 18.97
C VAL A 135 17.39 13.39 19.90
N ALA A 136 18.60 12.82 19.80
CA ALA A 136 19.74 13.23 20.60
C ALA A 136 20.12 14.70 20.35
N ASP A 137 20.12 15.13 19.09
CA ASP A 137 20.40 16.52 18.70
C ASP A 137 19.32 17.48 19.23
N ALA A 138 18.04 17.10 19.15
CA ALA A 138 16.93 17.89 19.69
C ALA A 138 16.98 18.00 21.23
N GLU A 139 17.35 16.92 21.93
CA GLU A 139 17.55 16.94 23.37
C GLU A 139 18.70 17.86 23.80
N ALA A 140 19.82 17.83 23.07
CA ALA A 140 20.95 18.71 23.32
C ALA A 140 20.53 20.18 23.12
N TYR A 141 19.87 20.49 22.01
CA TYR A 141 19.37 21.83 21.73
C TYR A 141 18.38 22.33 22.79
N ALA A 142 17.47 21.48 23.27
CA ALA A 142 16.54 21.84 24.32
C ALA A 142 17.25 22.17 25.65
N ARG A 143 18.31 21.42 26.00
CA ARG A 143 19.12 21.72 27.19
C ARG A 143 19.83 23.06 27.06
N ASP A 144 20.43 23.33 25.90
CA ASP A 144 21.11 24.60 25.63
C ASP A 144 20.15 25.78 25.70
N LEU A 145 18.95 25.64 25.14
CA LEU A 145 17.90 26.66 25.21
C LEU A 145 17.50 26.96 26.67
N VAL A 146 17.35 25.94 27.51
CA VAL A 146 17.01 26.11 28.93
C VAL A 146 18.15 26.78 29.70
N ILE A 147 19.40 26.42 29.42
CA ILE A 147 20.57 27.06 30.04
C ILE A 147 20.62 28.54 29.64
N ALA A 148 20.47 28.84 28.34
CA ALA A 148 20.45 30.20 27.83
C ALA A 148 19.33 31.04 28.46
N ALA A 149 18.11 30.51 28.55
CA ALA A 149 16.97 31.18 29.17
C ALA A 149 17.20 31.45 30.67
N ARG A 150 17.82 30.50 31.40
CA ARG A 150 18.17 30.69 32.81
C ARG A 150 19.23 31.76 33.01
N THR A 151 20.23 31.82 32.15
CA THR A 151 21.26 32.87 32.18
C THR A 151 20.64 34.23 31.92
N GLN A 152 19.81 34.36 30.87
CA GLN A 152 19.09 35.60 30.57
C GLN A 152 18.18 36.05 31.72
N TYR A 153 17.50 35.11 32.38
CA TYR A 153 16.66 35.42 33.54
C TYR A 153 17.50 35.98 34.69
N ARG A 154 18.64 35.36 35.02
CA ARG A 154 19.54 35.86 36.07
C ARG A 154 20.06 37.26 35.75
N GLU A 155 20.52 37.48 34.52
CA GLU A 155 20.99 38.80 34.06
C GLU A 155 19.87 39.86 34.12
N ALA A 156 18.63 39.50 33.80
CA ALA A 156 17.49 40.40 33.90
C ALA A 156 17.18 40.78 35.36
N VAL A 157 17.25 39.82 36.29
CA VAL A 157 17.07 40.08 37.72
C VAL A 157 18.22 40.93 38.28
N GLU A 158 19.47 40.64 37.93
CA GLU A 158 20.63 41.44 38.35
C GLU A 158 20.53 42.88 37.84
N ARG A 159 20.19 43.08 36.56
CA ARG A 159 19.98 44.42 35.98
C ARG A 159 18.86 45.20 36.67
N ALA A 160 17.77 44.52 37.04
CA ALA A 160 16.68 45.14 37.79
C ALA A 160 17.10 45.53 39.22
N ALA A 161 17.96 44.72 39.86
CA ALA A 161 18.52 45.03 41.17
C ALA A 161 19.56 46.16 41.13
N GLU A 162 20.32 46.28 40.03
CA GLU A 162 21.31 47.35 39.79
C GLU A 162 20.68 48.70 39.36
N GLN A 163 19.36 48.76 39.14
CA GLN A 163 18.60 50.01 38.95
C GLN A 163 17.82 50.39 40.23
N PRO A 164 18.48 50.84 41.32
CA PRO A 164 17.81 51.17 42.58
C PRO A 164 17.02 52.50 42.57
N ASP A 165 17.05 53.28 41.48
CA ASP A 165 16.41 54.62 41.40
C ASP A 165 15.19 54.71 40.45
N ALA A 166 14.55 53.58 40.11
CA ALA A 166 13.22 53.61 39.50
C ALA A 166 12.12 53.61 40.59
N PRO A 167 11.12 54.51 40.51
CA PRO A 167 10.15 54.71 41.59
C PRO A 167 9.27 53.47 41.82
N ASP A 168 9.36 52.97 43.06
CA ASP A 168 8.41 52.18 43.86
C ASP A 168 7.16 51.66 43.11
N LEU A 169 7.23 50.41 42.63
CA LEU A 169 6.05 49.59 42.36
C LEU A 169 6.13 48.31 43.19
N PRO A 170 5.06 47.92 43.92
CA PRO A 170 5.13 46.88 44.92
C PRO A 170 4.88 45.48 44.34
N GLY A 171 5.64 44.50 44.81
CA GLY A 171 5.12 43.15 45.07
C GLY A 171 5.80 41.98 44.35
N VAL A 172 6.74 41.34 45.06
CA VAL A 172 7.05 39.91 44.89
C VAL A 172 6.88 39.25 46.25
N PRO A 173 6.14 38.11 46.35
CA PRO A 173 6.78 36.94 46.94
C PRO A 173 6.42 35.59 46.29
N GLY A 174 7.45 34.74 46.19
CA GLY A 174 7.51 33.27 46.27
C GLY A 174 6.27 32.35 46.05
N LEU A 175 6.39 31.51 45.01
CA LEU A 175 6.10 30.07 44.92
C LEU A 175 5.07 29.43 45.88
N ALA A 176 3.84 29.13 45.39
CA ALA A 176 3.18 27.81 45.50
C ALA A 176 1.79 27.80 44.84
N GLY A 177 1.55 26.83 43.94
CA GLY A 177 0.26 26.14 43.81
C GLY A 177 -0.86 26.78 42.98
N THR A 178 -0.94 26.36 41.71
CA THR A 178 -2.16 26.01 40.95
C THR A 178 -3.44 26.86 41.06
N GLN A 179 -3.93 27.29 39.89
CA GLN A 179 -5.24 27.89 39.59
C GLN A 179 -5.43 29.37 39.99
N ALA A 180 -5.26 30.25 39.00
CA ALA A 180 -6.17 31.38 38.75
C ALA A 180 -5.77 32.09 37.46
N ALA A 181 -6.15 31.52 36.32
CA ALA A 181 -6.27 32.29 35.08
C ALA A 181 -7.53 33.16 35.16
N ALA A 182 -7.50 34.22 35.96
CA ALA A 182 -8.47 35.30 35.90
C ALA A 182 -7.97 36.52 36.67
N SER A 183 -7.65 37.57 35.89
CA SER A 183 -7.90 38.98 36.24
C SER A 183 -7.00 39.62 37.29
N HIS A 184 -6.02 40.43 36.88
CA HIS A 184 -6.25 41.84 36.48
C HIS A 184 -4.90 42.57 36.37
N ALA A 185 -4.43 42.79 35.14
CA ALA A 185 -3.36 43.73 34.81
C ALA A 185 -3.96 45.12 34.47
N PRO A 186 -3.25 46.24 34.69
CA PRO A 186 -3.68 47.55 34.21
C PRO A 186 -3.76 47.58 32.68
N ALA A 187 -4.82 48.20 32.16
CA ALA A 187 -5.34 48.03 30.81
C ALA A 187 -4.49 48.67 29.67
N MET A 188 -4.32 47.87 28.60
CA MET A 188 -3.74 48.10 27.26
C MET A 188 -2.21 48.19 27.17
N PRO A 189 -1.54 47.12 26.65
CA PRO A 189 -1.64 46.72 25.25
C PRO A 189 -1.88 45.22 25.01
N GLU A 190 -2.43 44.48 25.97
CA GLU A 190 -2.65 43.02 25.81
C GLU A 190 -3.63 42.69 24.66
N ILE A 191 -4.65 43.51 24.41
CA ILE A 191 -5.60 43.29 23.30
C ILE A 191 -4.90 43.44 21.94
N GLU A 192 -3.94 44.35 21.81
CA GLU A 192 -3.18 44.55 20.58
C GLU A 192 -2.15 43.44 20.37
N TYR A 193 -1.49 43.00 21.45
CA TYR A 193 -0.62 41.81 21.42
C TYR A 193 -1.40 40.55 21.03
N VAL A 194 -2.55 40.28 21.67
CA VAL A 194 -3.39 39.13 21.30
C VAL A 194 -3.91 39.27 19.87
N ARG A 195 -4.26 40.48 19.42
CA ARG A 195 -4.74 40.71 18.05
C ARG A 195 -3.63 40.54 17.01
N THR A 196 -2.40 40.97 17.30
CA THR A 196 -1.25 40.73 16.42
C THR A 196 -0.86 39.27 16.42
N TYR A 197 -0.83 38.61 17.58
CA TYR A 197 -0.52 37.18 17.67
C TYR A 197 -1.57 36.32 16.95
N ALA A 198 -2.85 36.62 17.12
CA ALA A 198 -3.93 35.96 16.38
C ALA A 198 -3.81 36.20 14.87
N LYS A 199 -3.40 37.39 14.45
CA LYS A 199 -3.20 37.72 13.02
C LYS A 199 -1.98 36.99 12.43
N VAL A 200 -0.90 36.87 13.18
CA VAL A 200 0.28 36.09 12.79
C VAL A 200 -0.05 34.60 12.71
N ALA A 201 -0.74 34.06 13.72
CA ALA A 201 -1.19 32.67 13.74
C ALA A 201 -2.14 32.38 12.56
N GLN A 202 -3.05 33.30 12.21
CA GLN A 202 -3.93 33.17 11.05
C GLN A 202 -3.17 33.11 9.73
N ILE A 203 -2.13 33.94 9.57
CA ILE A 203 -1.27 33.94 8.37
C ILE A 203 -0.48 32.63 8.31
N GLN A 204 0.09 32.19 9.42
CA GLN A 204 0.85 30.94 9.49
C GLN A 204 -0.03 29.72 9.17
N LEU A 205 -1.24 29.65 9.71
CA LEU A 205 -2.16 28.54 9.48
C LEU A 205 -2.65 28.51 8.03
N ARG A 206 -2.83 29.68 7.39
CA ARG A 206 -3.16 29.77 5.97
C ARG A 206 -2.02 29.29 5.07
N SER A 207 -0.78 29.65 5.41
CA SER A 207 0.42 29.20 4.68
C SER A 207 0.62 27.68 4.80
N VAL A 208 0.39 27.11 5.99
CA VAL A 208 0.45 25.65 6.19
C VAL A 208 -0.63 24.93 5.38
N LEU A 209 -1.87 25.45 5.36
CA LEU A 209 -2.94 24.87 4.55
C LEU A 209 -2.67 24.96 3.05
N GLU A 210 -2.09 26.06 2.57
CA GLU A 210 -1.70 26.23 1.16
C GLU A 210 -0.60 25.24 0.77
N ALA A 211 0.44 25.08 1.62
CA ALA A 211 1.49 24.09 1.41
C ALA A 211 0.96 22.64 1.43
N LEU A 212 0.03 22.32 2.33
CA LEU A 212 -0.62 21.00 2.34
C LEU A 212 -1.49 20.77 1.11
N THR A 213 -2.18 21.81 0.62
CA THR A 213 -3.00 21.72 -0.59
C THR A 213 -2.12 21.52 -1.83
N GLU A 214 -0.98 22.21 -1.91
CA GLU A 214 0.01 22.02 -2.98
C GLU A 214 0.64 20.62 -2.93
N GLN A 215 0.96 20.10 -1.74
CA GLN A 215 1.45 18.73 -1.58
C GLN A 215 0.41 17.68 -1.97
N VAL A 216 -0.87 17.90 -1.65
CA VAL A 216 -1.97 17.03 -2.08
C VAL A 216 -2.17 17.10 -3.60
N ASP A 217 -2.08 18.28 -4.21
CA ASP A 217 -2.18 18.44 -5.66
C ASP A 217 -0.99 17.78 -6.38
N ARG A 218 0.20 17.85 -5.79
CA ARG A 218 1.42 17.16 -6.26
C ARG A 218 1.33 15.63 -6.11
N LEU A 219 0.61 15.13 -5.10
CA LEU A 219 0.29 13.71 -4.95
C LEU A 219 -0.81 13.25 -5.92
N GLY A 220 -1.75 14.14 -6.27
CA GLY A 220 -2.79 13.89 -7.28
C GLY A 220 -2.27 13.92 -8.72
N SER A 221 -1.16 14.62 -8.96
CA SER A 221 -0.48 14.76 -10.26
C SER A 221 0.79 13.90 -10.38
N LEU A 222 0.87 12.80 -9.61
CA LEU A 222 1.82 11.73 -9.92
C LEU A 222 1.62 11.35 -11.40
N PRO A 223 2.68 11.37 -12.23
CA PRO A 223 2.59 11.00 -13.63
C PRO A 223 2.03 9.57 -13.69
N GLN A 224 0.81 9.46 -14.21
CA GLN A 224 0.25 8.19 -14.61
C GLN A 224 1.25 7.61 -15.63
N PRO A 225 1.79 6.40 -15.43
CA PRO A 225 2.65 5.79 -16.44
C PRO A 225 1.81 5.61 -17.70
N ASP A 226 1.91 6.58 -18.60
CA ASP A 226 1.23 6.60 -19.87
C ASP A 226 1.57 5.33 -20.62
N GLY A 227 0.51 4.66 -21.08
CA GLY A 227 0.60 3.48 -21.90
C GLY A 227 1.52 3.69 -23.09
N GLU A 228 2.41 2.71 -23.30
CA GLU A 228 3.17 2.51 -24.53
C GLU A 228 2.24 2.68 -25.75
N PRO A 229 2.50 3.67 -26.63
CA PRO A 229 1.88 3.71 -27.93
C PRO A 229 2.54 2.66 -28.83
N ALA A 230 1.78 1.60 -29.10
CA ALA A 230 2.06 0.71 -30.21
C ALA A 230 2.09 1.49 -31.54
N GLY A 231 3.24 1.42 -32.22
CA GLY A 231 3.29 1.47 -33.68
C GLY A 231 3.75 2.77 -34.32
N ALA A 232 5.05 2.89 -34.58
CA ALA A 232 5.55 3.38 -35.85
C ALA A 232 6.93 2.79 -36.15
N ALA A 233 7.01 2.14 -37.30
CA ALA A 233 8.14 1.38 -37.80
C ALA A 233 9.29 2.26 -38.31
N GLY A 234 10.51 1.74 -38.15
CA GLY A 234 11.54 1.78 -39.20
C GLY A 234 12.69 2.78 -39.01
N ALA A 235 13.86 2.27 -38.62
CA ALA A 235 15.10 2.48 -39.36
C ALA A 235 16.22 1.59 -38.78
N ALA A 236 17.00 1.01 -39.68
CA ALA A 236 18.10 0.09 -39.46
C ALA A 236 19.41 0.78 -39.00
N VAL A 237 20.12 0.14 -38.05
CA VAL A 237 21.57 -0.22 -37.98
C VAL A 237 22.60 0.90 -38.34
N PRO A 238 23.69 1.17 -37.57
CA PRO A 238 24.66 0.12 -37.19
C PRO A 238 25.41 0.22 -35.86
N SER A 239 25.98 -0.94 -35.55
CA SER A 239 27.02 -1.24 -34.57
C SER A 239 28.29 -0.40 -34.78
N SER A 240 28.82 0.18 -33.69
CA SER A 240 30.23 0.52 -33.56
C SER A 240 30.63 0.54 -32.08
N ALA A 241 31.71 -0.20 -31.80
CA ALA A 241 32.40 -0.28 -30.53
C ALA A 241 32.78 1.09 -29.96
N VAL A 242 32.61 1.24 -28.64
CA VAL A 242 33.30 2.23 -27.81
C VAL A 242 33.69 1.49 -26.52
N ASP A 243 34.95 1.09 -26.47
CA ASP A 243 35.73 1.04 -25.22
C ASP A 243 35.90 2.47 -24.69
N ASP A 244 36.14 2.56 -23.38
CA ASP A 244 36.58 3.71 -22.56
C ASP A 244 35.52 4.49 -21.75
N ASP A 245 35.83 4.53 -20.45
CA ASP A 245 35.54 5.56 -19.44
C ASP A 245 34.08 5.97 -19.23
N LEU A 246 33.40 5.26 -18.32
CA LEU A 246 32.40 5.91 -17.47
C LEU A 246 33.11 6.48 -16.23
N PRO A 247 33.29 7.81 -16.10
CA PRO A 247 33.47 8.40 -14.78
C PRO A 247 32.18 8.20 -13.98
N ASP A 248 32.32 7.92 -12.68
CA ASP A 248 31.23 7.81 -11.71
C ASP A 248 30.32 9.05 -11.74
N GLU A 249 29.27 9.04 -12.57
CA GLU A 249 28.17 9.99 -12.45
C GLU A 249 27.28 9.54 -11.28
N GLU A 250 27.59 10.07 -10.10
CA GLU A 250 26.73 9.99 -8.93
C GLU A 250 25.33 10.52 -9.30
N PRO A 251 24.26 9.74 -9.10
CA PRO A 251 22.93 10.14 -9.54
C PRO A 251 22.45 11.40 -8.79
N HIS A 252 21.92 12.37 -9.54
CA HIS A 252 21.52 13.72 -9.13
C HIS A 252 20.28 13.80 -8.22
N TRP A 253 20.19 12.98 -7.17
CA TRP A 253 19.12 13.07 -6.15
C TRP A 253 19.50 13.91 -4.93
N LEU A 254 20.72 14.46 -4.89
CA LEU A 254 21.11 15.46 -3.90
C LEU A 254 20.55 16.84 -4.30
N PRO A 255 19.72 17.49 -3.46
CA PRO A 255 19.33 18.88 -3.70
C PRO A 255 20.56 19.78 -3.67
N GLU A 256 20.69 20.69 -4.64
CA GLU A 256 21.74 21.72 -4.65
C GLU A 256 21.74 22.48 -3.31
N VAL A 257 22.83 22.35 -2.56
CA VAL A 257 23.07 23.12 -1.34
C VAL A 257 23.15 24.60 -1.75
N PRO A 258 22.25 25.49 -1.26
CA PRO A 258 22.33 26.91 -1.57
C PRO A 258 23.65 27.48 -1.02
N PRO A 259 24.30 28.42 -1.74
CA PRO A 259 25.58 28.98 -1.33
C PRO A 259 25.44 29.69 0.02
N GLU A 260 26.33 29.36 0.96
CA GLU A 260 26.42 30.03 2.25
C GLU A 260 26.63 31.56 2.05
N PRO A 261 25.97 32.42 2.83
CA PRO A 261 26.25 33.84 2.79
C PRO A 261 27.68 34.10 3.26
N ALA A 262 28.51 34.63 2.36
CA ALA A 262 29.88 35.02 2.65
C ALA A 262 29.94 35.96 3.87
N VAL A 263 30.53 35.47 4.96
CA VAL A 263 30.89 36.25 6.14
C VAL A 263 31.93 37.30 5.72
N GLN A 264 31.46 38.49 5.38
CA GLN A 264 32.33 39.64 5.14
C GLN A 264 32.98 40.04 6.47
N ARG A 265 34.24 39.64 6.64
CA ARG A 265 35.11 40.14 7.71
C ARG A 265 35.31 41.64 7.49
N GLN A 266 34.60 42.46 8.27
CA GLN A 266 34.87 43.89 8.38
C GLN A 266 36.24 44.07 9.03
N THR A 267 37.25 44.37 8.22
CA THR A 267 38.55 44.86 8.66
C THR A 267 38.38 46.29 9.17
N TYR A 268 38.52 46.46 10.48
CA TYR A 268 38.65 47.76 11.13
C TYR A 268 39.89 48.50 10.60
N ILE A 269 39.66 49.59 9.87
CA ILE A 269 40.69 50.61 9.61
C ILE A 269 40.73 51.54 10.82
N ARG A 270 41.88 51.57 11.49
CA ARG A 270 42.19 52.44 12.62
C ARG A 270 42.73 53.77 12.09
N PRO A 271 42.14 54.94 12.40
CA PRO A 271 42.77 56.21 12.08
C PRO A 271 43.85 56.54 13.13
N ALA A 272 44.92 57.16 12.64
CA ALA A 272 45.96 57.82 13.42
C ALA A 272 45.57 59.28 13.72
#